data_AF-A0AAN5DH11-F1
#
_entry.id   AF-A0AAN5DH11-F1
#
_cell.length_a   1.000
_cell.length_b   1.000
_cell.length_c   1.000
_cell.angle_alpha   90.00
_cell.angle_beta   90.00
_cell.angle_gamma   90.00
#
_symmetry.space_group_name_H-M   'P 1'
#
loop_
_entity.id
_entity.type
_entity.pdbx_description
1 polymer ?
#
loop_
_entity_poly.entity_id
_entity_poly.type
_entity_poly.pdbx_seq_one_letter_code
_entity_poly.pdbx_strand_id
1 'polypeptide(L)'
;NLCLSGCREREGTGVNPFAFCDLPSGNGSLSFLLIGNSYAANIGPIVQQHFTQNYSTFHSWAIPSCEPFFLTSTFGFCVDPITAQRQFNSALETVKPDVLFIMARYLDLDTPIDGAIDNDFIFTEIMRRMKYFET
;
A
#
# COMPACT_ATOMS: atom_id res chain seq x y z
N ASN A 1 11.32 13.59 -9.73
CA ASN A 1 11.88 12.61 -8.76
C ASN A 1 10.73 12.04 -7.96
N LEU A 2 10.55 10.72 -8.00
CA LEU A 2 9.48 9.96 -7.32
C LEU A 2 9.76 9.74 -5.82
N CYS A 3 10.72 10.46 -5.25
CA CYS A 3 11.10 10.32 -3.86
C CYS A 3 10.06 11.00 -2.96
N LEU A 4 9.63 10.30 -1.92
CA LEU A 4 8.90 10.90 -0.81
C LEU A 4 9.83 11.84 -0.06
N SER A 5 9.61 13.15 -0.20
CA SER A 5 10.45 14.17 0.45
C SER A 5 10.38 14.04 1.96
N GLY A 6 11.55 14.04 2.60
CA GLY A 6 11.65 13.91 4.07
C GLY A 6 11.32 12.52 4.60
N CYS A 7 11.24 11.50 3.75
CA CYS A 7 11.13 10.11 4.22
C CYS A 7 12.35 9.76 5.07
N ARG A 8 12.10 9.40 6.32
CA ARG A 8 13.02 8.65 7.16
C ARG A 8 12.67 7.17 7.03
N GLU A 9 13.50 6.43 6.32
CA GLU A 9 13.32 4.98 6.13
C GLU A 9 13.46 4.24 7.47
N ARG A 10 12.52 3.35 7.76
CA ARG A 10 12.54 2.45 8.91
C ARG A 10 12.93 1.03 8.50
N GLU A 11 12.38 0.54 7.40
CA GLU A 11 12.52 -0.83 6.91
C GLU A 11 12.44 -0.85 5.38
N GLY A 12 13.08 -1.80 4.69
CA GLY A 12 12.93 -1.98 3.24
C GLY A 12 14.24 -2.06 2.46
N THR A 13 14.19 -1.63 1.19
CA THR A 13 15.29 -1.85 0.22
C THR A 13 16.45 -0.86 0.34
N GLY A 14 16.35 0.15 1.22
CA GLY A 14 17.30 1.28 1.25
C GLY A 14 17.09 2.28 0.10
N VAL A 15 15.99 2.13 -0.65
CA VAL A 15 15.68 2.94 -1.83
C VAL A 15 14.29 3.55 -1.68
N ASN A 16 14.21 4.80 -1.23
CA ASN A 16 13.01 5.63 -1.35
C ASN A 16 12.54 5.70 -2.83
N PRO A 17 11.27 5.41 -3.15
CA PRO A 17 10.11 5.24 -2.24
C PRO A 17 9.75 3.78 -1.87
N PHE A 18 10.59 2.80 -2.17
CA PHE A 18 10.35 1.36 -1.95
C PHE A 18 10.84 0.87 -0.58
N ALA A 19 10.41 1.59 0.44
CA ALA A 19 10.71 1.33 1.84
C ALA A 19 9.52 1.76 2.70
N PHE A 20 9.49 1.26 3.93
CA PHE A 20 8.65 1.82 4.96
C PHE A 20 9.22 3.17 5.41
N CYS A 21 8.45 4.22 5.20
CA CYS A 21 8.87 5.60 5.41
C CYS A 21 8.05 6.27 6.51
N ASP A 22 8.74 6.97 7.41
CA ASP A 22 8.17 8.04 8.20
C ASP A 22 8.29 9.35 7.43
N LEU A 23 7.17 9.95 7.07
CA LEU A 23 7.17 11.28 6.48
C LEU A 23 7.14 12.35 7.57
N PRO A 24 7.51 13.59 7.25
CA PRO A 24 7.45 14.69 8.20
C PRO A 24 6.03 14.84 8.77
N SER A 25 5.94 14.89 10.10
CA SER A 25 4.70 15.17 10.82
C SER A 25 4.12 16.52 10.42
N GLY A 26 2.78 16.62 10.49
CA GLY A 26 2.05 17.86 10.29
C GLY A 26 1.45 18.37 11.61
N ASN A 27 0.54 19.34 11.48
CA ASN A 27 -0.12 20.02 12.59
C ASN A 27 -1.59 19.59 12.74
N GLY A 28 -2.03 18.56 12.01
CA GLY A 28 -3.38 18.02 12.11
C GLY A 28 -3.52 16.98 13.22
N SER A 29 -4.71 16.39 13.33
CA SER A 29 -5.02 15.35 14.32
C SER A 29 -5.01 13.93 13.74
N LEU A 30 -5.30 13.78 12.45
CA LEU A 30 -5.47 12.46 11.82
C LEU A 30 -4.13 11.86 11.40
N SER A 31 -3.94 10.58 11.71
CA SER A 31 -2.79 9.78 11.32
C SER A 31 -3.08 8.97 10.06
N PHE A 32 -2.14 8.98 9.10
CA PHE A 32 -2.32 8.34 7.80
C PHE A 32 -1.31 7.22 7.56
N LEU A 33 -1.75 6.18 6.87
CA LEU A 33 -0.88 5.15 6.30
C LEU A 33 -1.20 5.00 4.81
N LEU A 34 -0.18 4.99 3.97
CA LEU A 34 -0.28 4.65 2.56
C LEU A 34 0.39 3.30 2.30
N ILE A 35 -0.32 2.33 1.74
CA ILE A 35 0.27 1.07 1.28
C ILE A 35 0.02 0.83 -0.19
N GLY A 36 0.89 0.07 -0.85
CA GLY A 36 0.66 -0.40 -2.21
C GLY A 36 1.93 -0.70 -2.99
N ASN A 37 1.83 -0.60 -4.31
CA ASN A 37 2.95 -0.89 -5.21
C ASN A 37 3.61 0.37 -5.76
N SER A 38 4.23 0.28 -6.94
CA SER A 38 4.85 1.44 -7.62
C SER A 38 3.88 2.61 -7.83
N TYR A 39 2.57 2.38 -7.81
CA TYR A 39 1.56 3.44 -7.86
C TYR A 39 1.45 4.22 -6.54
N ALA A 40 1.52 3.55 -5.38
CA ALA A 40 1.61 4.23 -4.09
C ALA A 40 2.90 5.07 -4.00
N ALA A 41 4.02 4.52 -4.45
CA ALA A 41 5.30 5.22 -4.53
C ALA A 41 5.23 6.49 -5.42
N ASN A 42 4.50 6.44 -6.53
CA ASN A 42 4.41 7.53 -7.49
C ASN A 42 3.37 8.59 -7.11
N ILE A 43 2.15 8.16 -6.79
CA ILE A 43 1.00 9.06 -6.53
C ILE A 43 0.93 9.49 -5.06
N GLY A 44 1.44 8.67 -4.14
CA GLY A 44 1.48 8.95 -2.71
C GLY A 44 2.07 10.30 -2.32
N PRO A 45 3.25 10.71 -2.85
CA PRO A 45 3.81 12.03 -2.59
C PRO A 45 2.87 13.17 -2.98
N ILE A 46 2.14 13.03 -4.09
CA ILE A 46 1.19 14.05 -4.55
C ILE A 46 0.03 14.16 -3.56
N VAL A 47 -0.52 13.02 -3.14
CA VAL A 47 -1.59 12.98 -2.13
C VAL A 47 -1.13 13.63 -0.83
N GLN A 48 0.04 13.27 -0.32
CA GLN A 48 0.61 13.84 0.90
C GLN A 48 0.78 15.37 0.82
N GLN A 49 1.26 15.90 -0.31
CA GLN A 49 1.43 17.34 -0.51
C GLN A 49 0.09 18.10 -0.44
N HIS A 50 -0.99 17.52 -0.97
CA HIS A 50 -2.30 18.17 -0.99
C HIS A 50 -3.00 18.22 0.38
N PHE A 51 -2.58 17.40 1.35
CA PHE A 51 -3.06 17.55 2.72
C PHE A 51 -2.44 18.74 3.46
N THR A 52 -1.44 19.43 2.89
CA THR A 52 -0.85 20.67 3.43
C THR A 52 -0.54 20.61 4.93
N GLN A 53 0.03 19.49 5.40
CA GLN A 53 0.34 19.23 6.82
C GLN A 53 -0.90 19.15 7.75
N ASN A 54 -2.12 19.03 7.23
CA ASN A 54 -3.35 18.78 7.99
C ASN A 54 -3.51 17.29 8.38
N TYR A 55 -2.43 16.71 8.90
CA TYR A 55 -2.36 15.36 9.45
C TYR A 55 -1.36 15.38 10.62
N SER A 56 -1.47 14.44 11.57
CA SER A 56 -0.53 14.31 12.69
C SER A 56 0.71 13.55 12.25
N THR A 57 0.52 12.35 11.72
CA THR A 57 1.57 11.49 11.16
C THR A 57 1.17 10.98 9.79
N PHE A 58 2.18 10.72 8.95
CA PHE A 58 1.97 10.08 7.65
C PHE A 58 3.08 9.05 7.46
N HIS A 59 2.67 7.79 7.33
CA HIS A 59 3.55 6.67 7.02
C HIS A 59 3.25 6.12 5.63
N SER A 60 4.24 5.53 4.98
CA SER A 60 4.02 4.83 3.72
C SER A 60 4.82 3.55 3.60
N TRP A 61 4.23 2.53 2.97
CA TRP A 61 4.89 1.29 2.59
C TRP A 61 4.57 0.98 1.13
N ALA A 62 5.51 1.25 0.22
CA ALA A 62 5.40 0.82 -1.17
C ALA A 62 6.34 -0.35 -1.44
N ILE A 63 5.81 -1.44 -2.01
CA ILE A 63 6.60 -2.62 -2.40
C ILE A 63 6.45 -2.80 -3.91
N PRO A 64 7.54 -2.76 -4.70
CA PRO A 64 7.47 -2.87 -6.16
C PRO A 64 6.61 -4.04 -6.61
N SER A 65 5.58 -3.74 -7.41
CA SER A 65 4.65 -4.70 -8.02
C SER A 65 3.93 -5.68 -7.09
N CYS A 66 4.06 -5.55 -5.77
CA CYS A 66 3.30 -6.36 -4.82
C CYS A 66 2.02 -5.64 -4.42
N GLU A 67 0.88 -6.32 -4.54
CA GLU A 67 -0.44 -5.71 -4.42
C GLU A 67 -1.12 -6.04 -3.08
N PRO A 68 -1.76 -5.07 -2.39
CA PRO A 68 -2.41 -5.32 -1.10
C PRO A 68 -3.67 -6.20 -1.15
N PHE A 69 -4.45 -6.19 -2.24
CA PHE A 69 -5.67 -7.03 -2.33
C PHE A 69 -5.49 -8.33 -3.10
N PHE A 70 -4.31 -8.63 -3.63
CA PHE A 70 -4.11 -9.87 -4.38
C PHE A 70 -2.65 -10.30 -4.35
N LEU A 71 -2.39 -11.61 -4.41
CA LEU A 71 -1.04 -12.15 -4.53
C LEU A 71 -0.66 -12.17 -6.01
N THR A 72 0.06 -11.14 -6.45
CA THR A 72 0.55 -11.03 -7.82
C THR A 72 1.44 -12.23 -8.17
N SER A 73 1.10 -12.91 -9.26
CA SER A 73 1.71 -14.11 -9.82
C SER A 73 2.39 -13.86 -11.17
N THR A 74 2.08 -12.76 -11.88
CA THR A 74 2.74 -12.42 -13.14
C THR A 74 4.23 -12.16 -12.93
N PHE A 75 5.03 -13.04 -13.52
CA PHE A 75 6.49 -13.17 -13.47
C PHE A 75 7.26 -11.84 -13.37
N GLY A 76 7.99 -11.67 -12.25
CA GLY A 76 9.28 -10.97 -12.24
C GLY A 76 9.43 -9.72 -11.38
N PHE A 77 8.34 -9.12 -10.89
CA PHE A 77 8.47 -7.82 -10.19
C PHE A 77 8.16 -7.86 -8.69
N CYS A 78 7.21 -8.69 -8.24
CA CYS A 78 7.02 -8.98 -6.83
C CYS A 78 7.76 -10.27 -6.47
N VAL A 79 8.96 -10.16 -5.89
CA VAL A 79 9.85 -11.31 -5.63
C VAL A 79 9.28 -12.27 -4.57
N ASP A 80 8.56 -11.74 -3.58
CA ASP A 80 7.94 -12.52 -2.51
C ASP A 80 6.58 -11.92 -2.12
N PRO A 81 5.48 -12.28 -2.82
CA PRO A 81 4.16 -11.71 -2.58
C PRO A 81 3.59 -12.08 -1.21
N ILE A 82 4.00 -13.21 -0.64
CA ILE A 82 3.53 -13.64 0.70
C ILE A 82 4.17 -12.75 1.76
N THR A 83 5.48 -12.52 1.68
CA THR A 83 6.18 -11.62 2.61
C THR A 83 5.69 -10.19 2.45
N ALA A 84 5.50 -9.70 1.21
CA ALA A 84 4.95 -8.37 0.96
C ALA A 84 3.57 -8.18 1.61
N GLN A 85 2.71 -9.20 1.55
CA GLN A 85 1.42 -9.16 2.23
C GLN A 85 1.54 -9.10 3.75
N ARG A 86 2.44 -9.90 4.35
CA ARG A 86 2.71 -9.80 5.80
C ARG A 86 3.23 -8.42 6.19
N GLN A 87 4.02 -7.79 5.33
CA GLN A 87 4.53 -6.43 5.53
C GLN A 87 3.40 -5.40 5.49
N PHE A 88 2.48 -5.46 4.52
CA PHE A 88 1.31 -4.57 4.50
C PHE A 88 0.43 -4.73 5.75
N ASN A 89 0.18 -5.97 6.15
CA ASN A 89 -0.58 -6.29 7.36
C ASN A 89 0.11 -5.75 8.62
N SER A 90 1.41 -6.01 8.75
CA SER A 90 2.21 -5.53 9.89
C SER A 90 2.25 -3.99 9.94
N ALA A 91 2.32 -3.32 8.79
CA ALA A 91 2.24 -1.87 8.69
C ALA A 91 0.92 -1.35 9.30
N LEU A 92 -0.21 -1.94 8.90
CA LEU A 92 -1.52 -1.59 9.43
C LEU A 92 -1.61 -1.83 10.94
N GLU A 93 -1.24 -3.03 11.39
CA GLU A 93 -1.35 -3.44 12.80
C GLU A 93 -0.44 -2.62 13.72
N THR A 94 0.70 -2.17 13.21
CA THR A 94 1.68 -1.37 13.96
C THR A 94 1.30 0.11 13.98
N VAL A 95 0.91 0.67 12.83
CA VAL A 95 0.61 2.10 12.71
C VAL A 95 -0.76 2.44 13.27
N LYS A 96 -1.77 1.59 13.02
CA LYS A 96 -3.18 1.82 13.36
C LYS A 96 -3.65 3.23 12.98
N PRO A 97 -3.58 3.58 11.68
CA PRO A 97 -3.89 4.91 11.19
C PRO A 97 -5.38 5.23 11.34
N ASP A 98 -5.72 6.52 11.46
CA ASP A 98 -7.11 6.98 11.32
C ASP A 98 -7.61 6.86 9.88
N VAL A 99 -6.70 6.98 8.89
CA VAL A 99 -7.01 6.83 7.46
C VAL A 99 -5.97 5.96 6.78
N LEU A 100 -6.43 4.88 6.15
CA LEU A 100 -5.63 4.00 5.31
C LEU A 100 -5.87 4.32 3.83
N PHE A 101 -4.79 4.70 3.14
CA PHE A 101 -4.75 4.77 1.69
C PHE A 101 -4.17 3.47 1.13
N ILE A 102 -4.89 2.86 0.20
CA ILE A 102 -4.42 1.68 -0.55
C ILE A 102 -4.34 2.07 -2.02
N MET A 103 -3.12 2.15 -2.57
CA MET A 103 -2.87 2.61 -3.94
C MET A 103 -2.04 1.60 -4.72
N ALA A 104 -2.69 0.85 -5.60
CA ALA A 104 -2.02 -0.12 -6.44
C ALA A 104 -2.66 -0.15 -7.84
N ARG A 105 -1.82 -0.31 -8.86
CA ARG A 105 -2.29 -0.90 -10.12
C ARG A 105 -2.21 -2.40 -9.99
N TYR A 106 -3.31 -3.07 -10.25
CA TYR A 106 -3.35 -4.52 -10.24
C TYR A 106 -2.91 -5.10 -11.58
N LEU A 107 -1.96 -6.03 -11.56
CA LEU A 107 -1.34 -6.64 -12.73
C LEU A 107 -2.09 -7.91 -13.17
N ASP A 108 -2.58 -8.69 -12.21
CA ASP A 108 -3.20 -10.01 -12.46
C ASP A 108 -4.72 -9.97 -12.50
N LEU A 109 -5.32 -8.82 -12.16
CA LEU A 109 -6.77 -8.68 -12.04
C LEU A 109 -7.49 -8.35 -13.35
N ASP A 110 -6.76 -8.24 -14.47
CA ASP A 110 -7.34 -8.04 -15.81
C ASP A 110 -7.77 -9.38 -16.42
N THR A 111 -8.58 -10.14 -15.67
CA THR A 111 -9.12 -11.43 -16.10
C THR A 111 -10.64 -11.41 -16.09
N PRO A 112 -11.32 -11.94 -17.11
CA PRO A 112 -12.78 -12.01 -17.12
C PRO A 112 -13.29 -12.93 -16.01
N ILE A 113 -14.34 -12.49 -15.32
CA ILE A 113 -15.12 -13.36 -14.44
C ILE A 113 -15.89 -14.36 -15.31
N ASP A 114 -15.66 -15.64 -15.11
CA ASP A 114 -16.41 -16.72 -15.75
C ASP A 114 -17.42 -17.32 -14.76
N GLY A 115 -18.71 -17.28 -15.11
CA GLY A 115 -19.79 -17.77 -14.26
C GLY A 115 -20.20 -16.81 -13.12
N ALA A 116 -20.54 -17.38 -11.97
CA ALA A 116 -21.04 -16.62 -10.82
C ALA A 116 -19.88 -15.97 -10.05
N ILE A 117 -20.00 -14.67 -9.77
CA ILE A 117 -18.98 -13.87 -9.08
C ILE A 117 -18.58 -14.42 -7.71
N ASP A 118 -19.51 -15.04 -6.98
CA ASP A 118 -19.25 -15.62 -5.65
C ASP A 118 -18.32 -16.85 -5.71
N ASN A 119 -18.14 -17.44 -6.89
CA ASN A 119 -17.21 -18.55 -7.11
C ASN A 119 -15.89 -18.10 -7.76
N ASP A 120 -15.77 -16.82 -8.13
CA ASP A 120 -14.56 -16.29 -8.75
C ASP A 120 -13.45 -16.15 -7.70
N PHE A 121 -12.32 -16.82 -7.95
CA PHE A 121 -11.20 -16.85 -7.00
C PHE A 121 -10.60 -15.47 -6.76
N ILE A 122 -10.49 -14.66 -7.81
CA ILE A 122 -9.91 -13.32 -7.72
C ILE A 122 -10.81 -12.42 -6.87
N PHE A 123 -12.10 -12.42 -7.17
CA PHE A 123 -13.09 -11.64 -6.45
C PHE A 123 -13.13 -12.03 -4.97
N THR A 124 -13.25 -13.33 -4.68
CA THR A 124 -13.32 -13.83 -3.30
C THR A 124 -12.05 -13.52 -2.50
N GLU A 125 -10.87 -13.60 -3.12
CA GLU A 125 -9.60 -13.25 -2.47
C GLU A 125 -9.48 -11.73 -2.19
N ILE A 126 -9.88 -10.88 -3.14
CA ILE A 126 -9.92 -9.43 -2.96
C ILE A 126 -10.86 -9.08 -1.80
N MET A 127 -12.08 -9.62 -1.80
CA MET A 127 -13.06 -9.36 -0.75
C MET A 127 -12.56 -9.82 0.63
N ARG A 128 -11.91 -11.00 0.69
CA ARG A 128 -11.31 -11.51 1.93
C ARG A 128 -10.24 -10.56 2.46
N ARG A 129 -9.40 -9.98 1.59
CA ARG A 129 -8.34 -9.04 1.99
C ARG A 129 -8.86 -7.66 2.30
N MET A 130 -9.81 -7.14 1.53
CA MET A 130 -10.49 -5.87 1.83
C MET A 130 -11.09 -5.90 3.23
N LYS A 131 -11.78 -6.98 3.58
CA LYS A 131 -12.34 -7.16 4.93
C LYS A 131 -11.31 -7.13 6.06
N TYR A 132 -10.07 -7.56 5.79
CA TYR A 132 -8.98 -7.46 6.77
C TYR A 132 -8.54 -6.00 7.00
N PHE A 133 -8.61 -5.13 5.97
CA PHE A 133 -8.24 -3.72 6.10
C PHE A 133 -9.34 -2.83 6.71
N GLU A 134 -10.53 -3.38 6.95
CA GLU A 134 -11.65 -2.68 7.59
C GLU A 134 -11.57 -2.68 9.14
N THR A 135 -10.65 -3.45 9.73
CA THR A 135 -10.54 -3.68 11.18
C THR A 135 -9.54 -2.76 11.85
#